data_AF-A0A2S8RWD8-F1
#
_entry.id   AF-A0A2S8RWD8-F1
#
_cell.length_a   1.000
_cell.length_b   1.000
_cell.length_c   1.000
_cell.angle_alpha   90.00
_cell.angle_beta   90.00
_cell.angle_gamma   90.00
#
_symmetry.space_group_name_H-M   'P 1'
#
loop_
_entity.id
_entity.type
_entity.pdbx_description
1 polymer ?
#
loop_
_entity_poly.entity_id
_entity_poly.type
_entity_poly.pdbx_seq_one_letter_code
_entity_poly.pdbx_strand_id
1 'polypeptide(L)' 'MKLTIEPTKQLTMIEGAPCRIWEGVDENGTPVKVWVRTLSPQTHDEDRLRAFEAELKALTSLGPGAIDYRFLAD' A
#
# COMPACT_ATOMS: atom_id res chain seq x y z
N MET A 1 -10.88 -10.67 -14.50
CA MET A 1 -11.03 -10.22 -13.11
C MET A 1 -10.35 -8.87 -12.95
N LYS A 2 -11.15 -7.84 -12.71
CA LYS A 2 -10.67 -6.49 -12.37
C LYS A 2 -11.02 -6.19 -10.92
N LEU A 3 -10.08 -5.57 -10.19
CA LEU A 3 -10.28 -5.14 -8.81
C LEU A 3 -10.19 -3.61 -8.74
N THR A 4 -11.08 -3.01 -7.96
CA THR A 4 -10.96 -1.60 -7.54
C THR A 4 -10.73 -1.59 -6.05
N ILE A 5 -9.55 -1.15 -5.61
CA ILE A 5 -9.09 -1.24 -4.22
C ILE A 5 -8.59 0.11 -3.73
N GLU A 6 -8.78 0.38 -2.44
CA GLU A 6 -8.35 1.59 -1.76
C GLU A 6 -7.54 1.26 -0.50
N PRO A 7 -6.48 2.03 -0.19
CA PRO A 7 -5.69 1.83 1.02
C PRO A 7 -6.48 2.19 2.28
N THR A 8 -6.39 1.34 3.30
CA THR A 8 -6.86 1.69 4.66
C THR A 8 -5.70 2.17 5.54
N LYS A 9 -6.01 2.69 6.72
CA LYS A 9 -5.01 3.04 7.75
C LYS A 9 -4.51 1.82 8.55
N GLN A 10 -5.05 0.63 8.28
CA GLN A 10 -4.75 -0.57 9.06
C GLN A 10 -3.50 -1.27 8.53
N LEU A 11 -2.61 -1.63 9.46
CA LEU A 11 -1.45 -2.47 9.22
C LEU A 11 -1.65 -3.81 9.95
N THR A 12 -1.16 -4.90 9.37
CA THR A 12 -1.20 -6.23 9.97
C THR A 12 0.05 -7.02 9.58
N MET A 13 0.27 -8.16 10.23
CA MET A 13 1.37 -9.08 9.93
C MET A 13 0.83 -10.31 9.21
N ILE A 14 1.31 -10.57 7.99
CA ILE A 14 0.98 -11.77 7.20
C ILE A 14 2.28 -12.50 6.93
N GLU A 15 2.37 -13.77 7.33
CA GLU A 15 3.56 -14.61 7.12
C GLU A 15 4.86 -13.94 7.62
N GLY A 16 4.79 -13.26 8.76
CA GLY A 16 5.93 -12.55 9.35
C GLY A 16 6.29 -11.22 8.67
N ALA A 17 5.52 -10.77 7.68
CA ALA A 17 5.73 -9.50 6.98
C ALA A 17 4.66 -8.46 7.30
N PRO A 18 5.02 -7.19 7.52
CA PRO A 18 4.05 -6.12 7.65
C PRO A 18 3.39 -5.82 6.32
N CYS A 19 2.06 -5.81 6.31
CA CYS A 19 1.23 -5.51 5.16
C CYS A 19 0.19 -4.45 5.53
N ARG A 20 -0.11 -3.54 4.59
CA ARG A 20 -1.26 -2.65 4.70
C ARG A 20 -2.50 -3.35 4.17
N ILE A 21 -3.60 -3.22 4.89
CA ILE A 21 -4.90 -3.74 4.44
C ILE A 21 -5.48 -2.73 3.44
N TRP A 22 -5.87 -3.23 2.27
CA TRP A 22 -6.63 -2.52 1.27
C TRP A 22 -7.98 -3.20 1.12
N GLU A 23 -9.04 -2.41 0.91
CA GLU A 23 -10.40 -2.92 0.77
C GLU A 23 -10.98 -2.41 -0.54
N GLY A 24 -11.91 -3.17 -1.12
CA GLY A 24 -12.45 -2.85 -2.42
C GLY A 24 -13.50 -3.83 -2.89
N VAL A 25 -13.73 -3.83 -4.20
CA VAL A 25 -14.68 -4.72 -4.86
C VAL A 25 -14.11 -5.27 -6.17
N ASP A 26 -14.59 -6.45 -6.57
CA ASP A 26 -14.40 -6.94 -7.94
C ASP A 26 -15.42 -6.32 -8.92
N GLU A 27 -15.36 -6.72 -10.18
CA GLU A 27 -16.27 -6.24 -11.23
C GLU A 27 -17.75 -6.60 -11.01
N ASN A 28 -18.06 -7.55 -10.12
CA ASN A 28 -19.42 -7.97 -9.78
C ASN A 28 -19.91 -7.36 -8.45
N GLY A 29 -19.11 -6.50 -7.80
CA GLY A 29 -19.43 -5.93 -6.50
C GLY A 29 -19.13 -6.86 -5.32
N THR A 30 -18.42 -7.97 -5.54
CA THR A 30 -17.97 -8.87 -4.47
C THR A 30 -16.93 -8.14 -3.62
N PRO A 31 -17.15 -7.97 -2.30
CA PRO A 31 -16.16 -7.32 -1.44
C PRO A 31 -14.85 -8.10 -1.40
N VAL A 32 -13.73 -7.39 -1.53
CA VAL A 32 -12.39 -7.98 -1.45
C VAL A 32 -11.55 -7.27 -0.40
N LYS A 33 -10.67 -8.06 0.25
CA LYS A 33 -9.64 -7.57 1.16
C LYS A 33 -8.29 -8.02 0.64
N VAL A 34 -7.33 -7.09 0.57
CA VAL A 34 -6.00 -7.32 0.00
C VAL A 34 -4.94 -6.93 1.03
N TRP A 35 -3.93 -7.77 1.20
CA TRP A 35 -2.78 -7.51 2.05
C TRP A 35 -1.60 -7.06 1.21
N VAL A 36 -1.36 -5.75 1.19
CA VAL A 36 -0.37 -5.13 0.33
C VAL A 36 0.92 -4.93 1.10
N ARG A 37 1.94 -5.72 0.78
CA ARG A 37 3.30 -5.60 1.32
C ARG A 37 4.11 -4.49 0.64
N THR A 38 3.97 -4.38 -0.67
CA THR A 38 4.77 -3.47 -1.50
C THR A 38 3.94 -3.00 -2.69
N LEU A 39 4.16 -1.74 -3.11
CA LEU A 39 3.55 -1.14 -4.30
C LEU A 39 4.65 -0.51 -5.13
N SER A 40 4.62 -0.78 -6.45
CA SER A 40 5.55 -0.19 -7.40
C SER A 40 4.76 0.46 -8.53
N PRO A 41 4.79 1.81 -8.68
CA PRO A 41 4.16 2.47 -9.82
C PRO A 41 4.86 2.03 -11.12
N GLN A 42 4.08 1.75 -12.17
CA GLN A 42 4.58 1.25 -13.47
C GLN A 42 4.63 2.40 -14.49
N THR A 43 5.47 3.40 -14.24
CA THR A 43 5.64 4.58 -15.10
C THR A 43 7.07 5.11 -15.01
N HIS A 44 7.54 5.79 -16.06
CA HIS A 44 8.82 6.53 -16.08
C HIS A 44 8.65 8.04 -15.94
N ASP A 45 7.41 8.52 -15.80
CA ASP A 45 7.08 9.93 -15.58
C ASP A 45 7.46 10.33 -14.15
N GLU A 46 8.50 11.16 -14.01
CA GLU A 46 9.05 11.58 -12.72
C GLU A 46 8.06 12.38 -11.86
N ASP A 47 7.15 13.15 -12.45
CA ASP A 47 6.17 13.94 -11.70
C ASP A 47 5.11 13.02 -11.09
N ARG A 48 4.68 11.99 -11.84
CA ARG A 48 3.78 10.96 -11.32
C ARG A 48 4.43 10.12 -10.22
N LEU A 49 5.71 9.79 -10.37
CA LEU A 49 6.46 9.05 -9.35
C LEU A 49 6.55 9.86 -8.04
N ARG A 50 6.85 11.17 -8.14
CA ARG A 50 6.89 12.07 -6.97
C ARG A 50 5.53 12.21 -6.30
N ALA A 51 4.46 12.37 -7.07
CA ALA A 51 3.10 12.44 -6.54
C ALA A 51 2.71 11.15 -5.81
N PHE A 52 2.96 9.99 -6.44
CA PHE A 52 2.69 8.68 -5.84
C PHE A 52 3.45 8.48 -4.52
N GLU A 53 4.72 8.85 -4.46
CA GLU A 53 5.51 8.73 -3.24
C GLU A 53 4.97 9.62 -2.11
N ALA A 54 4.56 10.85 -2.43
CA ALA A 54 3.97 11.77 -1.47
C ALA A 54 2.64 11.23 -0.90
N GLU A 55 1.77 10.72 -1.76
CA GLU A 55 0.51 10.09 -1.37
C GLU A 55 0.75 8.85 -0.49
N LEU A 56 1.68 7.98 -0.89
CA LEU A 56 2.01 6.77 -0.12
C LEU A 56 2.54 7.10 1.28
N LYS A 57 3.37 8.14 1.41
CA LYS A 57 3.87 8.66 2.69
C LYS A 57 2.71 9.21 3.54
N ALA A 58 1.81 10.00 2.95
CA ALA A 58 0.68 10.61 3.63
C ALA A 58 -0.34 9.58 4.18
N LEU A 59 -0.48 8.42 3.54
CA LEU A 59 -1.32 7.32 4.05
C LEU A 59 -0.83 6.76 5.39
N THR A 60 0.41 7.06 5.79
CA THR A 60 1.02 6.51 6.97
C THR A 60 1.11 7.56 8.07
N SER A 61 0.18 7.53 9.03
CA SER A 61 0.56 7.92 10.39
C SER A 61 1.32 6.72 10.97
N LEU A 62 2.63 6.65 10.75
CA LEU A 62 3.47 5.66 11.43
C LEU A 62 3.30 5.95 12.93
N GLY A 63 2.52 5.13 13.63
CA GLY A 63 2.58 5.11 15.09
C GLY A 63 4.03 4.81 15.52
N PRO A 64 4.44 5.20 16.73
CA PRO A 64 5.79 4.92 17.21
C PRO A 64 6.09 3.41 17.07
N GLY A 65 7.14 3.08 16.30
CA GLY A 65 7.59 1.69 16.07
C GLY A 65 7.34 1.13 14.66
N ALA A 66 6.69 1.86 13.76
CA ALA A 66 6.55 1.39 12.39
C ALA A 66 7.84 1.64 11.59
N ILE A 67 8.50 0.55 11.21
CA ILE A 67 9.78 0.53 10.50
C ILE A 67 9.54 0.82 9.01
N ASP A 68 10.14 1.90 8.49
CA ASP A 68 10.22 2.13 7.05
C ASP A 68 11.37 1.28 6.47
N TYR A 69 11.04 0.09 5.98
CA TYR A 69 12.02 -0.86 5.45
C TYR A 69 12.74 -0.38 4.19
N ARG A 70 12.31 0.73 3.56
CA ARG A 70 13.06 1.35 2.46
C ARG A 70 14.39 1.95 2.91
N PHE A 71 14.57 2.19 4.21
CA PHE A 71 15.80 2.70 4.82
C PHE A 71 16.68 1.60 5.44
N LEU A 72 16.36 0.33 5.23
CA LEU A 72 17.13 -0.82 5.77
C LEU A 72 17.93 -1.58 4.71
N ALA A 73 17.94 -1.12 3.45
CA ALA A 73 18.82 -1.66 2.41
C ALA A 73 19.96 -0.66 2.18
N ASP A 74 21.13 -0.96 2.74
CA ASP A 74 22.43 -0.47 2.26
C ASP A 74 22.80 -1.20 0.95
#